data_AF-A0A2U4EWW9-F1
#
_entry.id   AF-A0A2U4EWW9-F1
#
_cell.length_a   1.000
_cell.length_b   1.000
_cell.length_c   1.000
_cell.angle_alpha   90.00
_cell.angle_beta   90.00
_cell.angle_gamma   90.00
#
_symmetry.space_group_name_H-M   'P 1'
#
loop_
_entity.id
_entity.type
_entity.pdbx_description
1 polymer ?
#
loop_
_entity_poly.entity_id
_entity_poly.type
_entity_poly.pdbx_seq_one_letter_code
_entity_poly.pdbx_strand_id
1 'polypeptide(L)'
;MIILLLALIIIGNINRIGYLNNISLIEDNTYSFRISYYDKVFRNSDIYGVYLDIEKTINDYDFIKDIKMGKYGSPYGDLITDKAIDIEKIYNIKYTLKIKSIIYFYAFIIYILIVIFLYFFKEIKNVINIPMLINFLIINKKTSVPILSILFIFIILLLSIIVLGNIPRTGYLDNISLIADNTYRFRINYYDKVFRNSDIYDVYLDIQKTINDNNFIKDIRIDKKGSPFGTLITDKAIETEKIDNIKYYLKIKNIVYLYALIIYLFSIFLFYCISIVKENKLILVSASLLIIIQIFIYFSLYNYFRLI
;
A
#
# COMPACT_ATOMS: atom_id res chain seq x y z
N MET A 1 15.36 7.23 15.69
CA MET A 1 13.93 7.27 15.31
C MET A 1 13.23 8.55 15.79
N ILE A 2 13.25 8.87 17.09
CA ILE A 2 12.63 10.10 17.63
C ILE A 2 13.18 11.37 16.97
N ILE A 3 14.50 11.47 16.80
CA ILE A 3 15.16 12.61 16.14
C ILE A 3 14.67 12.79 14.70
N LEU A 4 14.49 11.70 13.95
CA LEU A 4 13.99 11.74 12.58
C LEU A 4 12.51 12.20 12.55
N LEU A 5 11.68 11.70 13.47
CA LEU A 5 10.29 12.13 13.58
C LEU A 5 10.19 13.63 13.93
N LEU A 6 11.02 14.10 14.86
CA LEU A 6 11.11 15.52 15.20
C LEU A 6 11.56 16.36 14.00
N ALA A 7 12.57 15.91 13.25
CA ALA A 7 13.01 16.59 12.03
C ALA A 7 11.88 16.68 11.00
N LEU A 8 11.11 15.60 10.80
CA LEU A 8 9.95 15.60 9.91
C LEU A 8 8.83 16.54 10.40
N ILE A 9 8.57 16.60 11.71
CA ILE A 9 7.58 17.54 12.27
C ILE A 9 8.01 18.99 12.00
N ILE A 10 9.28 19.31 12.28
CA ILE A 10 9.85 20.64 12.07
C ILE A 10 9.76 21.03 10.60
N ILE A 11 10.18 20.15 9.70
CA ILE A 11 10.12 20.37 8.25
C ILE A 11 8.65 20.54 7.80
N GLY A 12 7.73 19.72 8.29
CA GLY A 12 6.32 19.77 7.93
C GLY A 12 5.68 21.12 8.25
N ASN A 13 5.91 21.62 9.46
CA ASN A 13 5.29 22.85 9.99
C ASN A 13 5.78 24.15 9.33
N ILE A 14 6.75 24.10 8.42
CA ILE A 14 7.17 25.28 7.65
C ILE A 14 6.01 25.73 6.74
N ASN A 15 5.64 27.00 6.83
CA ASN A 15 4.67 27.62 5.92
C ASN A 15 5.23 27.65 4.50
N ARG A 16 4.43 27.18 3.55
CA ARG A 16 4.77 27.12 2.12
C ARG A 16 3.75 27.89 1.31
N ILE A 17 4.16 28.28 0.12
CA ILE A 17 3.30 28.96 -0.85
C ILE A 17 3.01 27.97 -1.97
N GLY A 18 1.76 27.94 -2.44
CA GLY A 18 1.28 27.09 -3.52
C GLY A 18 0.22 27.80 -4.35
N TYR A 19 -0.60 27.02 -5.03
CA TYR A 19 -1.75 27.52 -5.78
C TYR A 19 -2.89 26.50 -5.77
N LEU A 20 -4.13 26.97 -5.86
CA LEU A 20 -5.29 26.15 -6.14
C LEU A 20 -5.39 25.95 -7.65
N ASN A 21 -5.62 24.72 -8.09
CA ASN A 21 -5.81 24.37 -9.50
C ASN A 21 -6.95 23.36 -9.66
N ASN A 22 -7.24 23.02 -10.93
CA ASN A 22 -8.37 22.16 -11.30
C ASN A 22 -9.68 22.68 -10.69
N ILE A 23 -9.86 24.01 -10.75
CA ILE A 23 -11.05 24.68 -10.26
C ILE A 23 -12.18 24.33 -11.22
N SER A 24 -13.19 23.61 -10.74
CA SER A 24 -14.33 23.19 -11.55
C SER A 24 -15.63 23.36 -10.78
N LEU A 25 -16.62 23.96 -11.43
CA LEU A 25 -17.95 24.17 -10.85
C LEU A 25 -18.59 22.81 -10.52
N ILE A 26 -19.09 22.68 -9.30
CA ILE A 26 -19.91 21.55 -8.86
C ILE A 26 -21.39 21.96 -8.96
N GLU A 27 -21.79 22.96 -8.19
CA GLU A 27 -23.16 23.46 -8.04
C GLU A 27 -23.14 24.84 -7.39
N ASP A 28 -24.06 25.75 -7.74
CA ASP A 28 -24.33 27.01 -7.04
C ASP A 28 -23.10 27.72 -6.42
N ASN A 29 -22.24 28.30 -7.27
CA ASN A 29 -21.01 29.01 -6.88
C ASN A 29 -20.02 28.20 -5.99
N THR A 30 -20.18 26.88 -5.96
CA THR A 30 -19.28 25.93 -5.28
C THR A 30 -18.38 25.28 -6.31
N TYR A 31 -17.07 25.36 -6.09
CA TYR A 31 -16.05 24.87 -7.02
C TYR A 31 -15.12 23.89 -6.31
N SER A 32 -14.94 22.69 -6.86
CA SER A 32 -13.91 21.78 -6.37
C SER A 32 -12.55 22.31 -6.78
N PHE A 33 -11.54 22.13 -5.92
CA PHE A 33 -10.15 22.47 -6.23
C PHE A 33 -9.18 21.42 -5.71
N ARG A 34 -7.94 21.53 -6.20
CA ARG A 34 -6.77 20.83 -5.68
C ARG A 34 -5.68 21.83 -5.31
N ILE A 35 -5.05 21.62 -4.17
CA ILE A 35 -3.83 22.32 -3.76
C ILE A 35 -2.65 21.73 -4.54
N SER A 36 -1.94 22.62 -5.22
CA SER A 36 -0.71 22.32 -5.93
C SER A 36 0.47 23.10 -5.36
N TYR A 37 1.66 22.54 -5.53
CA TYR A 37 2.89 22.97 -4.87
C TYR A 37 3.86 23.54 -5.89
N TYR A 38 4.55 24.64 -5.55
CA TYR A 38 5.68 25.13 -6.36
C TYR A 38 6.92 24.24 -6.18
N ASP A 39 7.17 23.79 -4.94
CA ASP A 39 8.29 22.90 -4.63
C ASP A 39 7.91 21.41 -4.77
N LYS A 40 8.80 20.64 -5.39
CA LYS A 40 8.67 19.21 -5.65
C LYS A 40 9.02 18.33 -4.45
N VAL A 41 9.80 18.84 -3.47
CA VAL A 41 10.43 18.02 -2.41
C VAL A 41 9.40 17.27 -1.53
N PHE A 42 8.12 17.67 -1.53
CA PHE A 42 7.06 17.02 -0.74
C PHE A 42 5.78 16.71 -1.54
N ARG A 43 5.84 16.75 -2.87
CA ARG A 43 4.68 16.46 -3.73
C ARG A 43 4.30 14.99 -3.61
N ASN A 44 3.00 14.72 -3.41
CA ASN A 44 2.44 13.36 -3.30
C ASN A 44 3.11 12.49 -2.21
N SER A 45 3.54 13.11 -1.11
CA SER A 45 4.22 12.40 -0.04
C SER A 45 3.27 11.42 0.67
N ASP A 46 3.70 10.18 0.85
CA ASP A 46 3.02 9.22 1.71
C ASP A 46 3.12 9.61 3.19
N ILE A 47 4.09 10.48 3.54
CA ILE A 47 4.40 10.89 4.90
C ILE A 47 3.48 12.03 5.38
N TYR A 48 3.19 13.00 4.51
CA TYR A 48 2.50 14.25 4.89
C TYR A 48 1.09 14.34 4.32
N GLY A 49 0.16 14.83 5.13
CA GLY A 49 -1.07 15.47 4.68
C GLY A 49 -0.86 16.97 4.47
N VAL A 50 -1.71 17.57 3.65
CA VAL A 50 -1.63 18.99 3.26
C VAL A 50 -2.75 19.77 3.93
N TYR A 51 -2.41 20.93 4.49
CA TYR A 51 -3.35 21.77 5.25
C TYR A 51 -3.27 23.19 4.75
N LEU A 52 -4.33 23.63 4.09
CA LEU A 52 -4.50 25.02 3.65
C LEU A 52 -4.66 25.94 4.86
N ASP A 53 -4.08 27.13 4.77
CA ASP A 53 -4.40 28.23 5.67
C ASP A 53 -5.72 28.88 5.21
N ILE A 54 -6.85 28.33 5.67
CA ILE A 54 -8.19 28.70 5.21
C ILE A 54 -8.49 30.17 5.52
N GLU A 55 -8.29 30.58 6.77
CA GLU A 55 -8.61 31.94 7.23
C GLU A 55 -7.83 32.98 6.43
N LYS A 56 -6.53 32.76 6.25
CA LYS A 56 -5.71 33.66 5.44
C LYS A 56 -6.12 33.66 3.98
N THR A 57 -6.47 32.51 3.40
CA THR A 57 -6.89 32.44 2.00
C THR A 57 -8.19 33.19 1.77
N ILE A 58 -9.16 33.08 2.68
CA ILE A 58 -10.42 33.86 2.64
C ILE A 58 -10.12 35.36 2.74
N ASN A 59 -9.23 35.76 3.65
CA ASN A 59 -8.86 37.17 3.82
C ASN A 59 -8.07 37.75 2.63
N ASP A 60 -7.28 36.93 1.95
CA ASP A 60 -6.48 37.36 0.79
C ASP A 60 -7.32 37.50 -0.49
N TYR A 61 -8.54 36.93 -0.54
CA TYR A 61 -9.39 36.88 -1.73
C TYR A 61 -10.87 37.18 -1.41
N ASP A 62 -11.29 38.40 -1.75
CA ASP A 62 -12.62 38.97 -1.47
C ASP A 62 -13.83 38.19 -2.01
N PHE A 63 -13.64 37.41 -3.07
CA PHE A 63 -14.70 36.61 -3.69
C PHE A 63 -14.90 35.24 -3.02
N ILE A 64 -13.99 34.82 -2.14
CA ILE A 64 -14.07 33.55 -1.42
C ILE A 64 -14.86 33.77 -0.13
N LYS A 65 -15.99 33.08 -0.01
CA LYS A 65 -16.83 33.12 1.17
C LYS A 65 -16.42 32.09 2.22
N ASP A 66 -16.15 30.86 1.76
CA ASP A 66 -15.83 29.74 2.63
C ASP A 66 -15.00 28.69 1.87
N ILE A 67 -14.24 27.89 2.62
CA ILE A 67 -13.43 26.80 2.09
C ILE A 67 -13.66 25.54 2.92
N LYS A 68 -14.14 24.48 2.27
CA LYS A 68 -14.33 23.17 2.88
C LYS A 68 -13.27 22.21 2.38
N MET A 69 -12.31 21.90 3.23
CA MET A 69 -11.35 20.82 2.92
C MET A 69 -12.07 19.47 2.91
N GLY A 70 -11.64 18.56 2.03
CA GLY A 70 -12.14 17.20 1.98
C GLY A 70 -11.68 16.37 3.20
N LYS A 71 -11.13 15.17 2.95
CA LYS A 71 -10.59 14.34 4.04
C LYS A 71 -9.45 15.05 4.80
N TYR A 72 -9.24 14.73 6.07
CA TYR A 72 -8.19 15.33 6.88
C TYR A 72 -6.79 15.13 6.23
N GLY A 73 -6.09 16.23 5.97
CA GLY A 73 -4.79 16.22 5.25
C GLY A 73 -4.90 15.96 3.75
N SER A 74 -6.10 16.00 3.17
CA SER A 74 -6.34 15.94 1.73
C SER A 74 -5.87 17.23 1.05
N PRO A 75 -5.25 17.16 -0.14
CA PRO A 75 -5.00 18.34 -0.96
C PRO A 75 -6.25 18.80 -1.73
N TYR A 76 -7.39 18.13 -1.57
CA TYR A 76 -8.64 18.46 -2.26
C TYR A 76 -9.64 19.10 -1.30
N GLY A 77 -10.43 20.03 -1.83
CA GLY A 77 -11.53 20.69 -1.11
C GLY A 77 -12.43 21.45 -2.07
N ASP A 78 -13.43 22.10 -1.50
CA ASP A 78 -14.43 22.89 -2.20
C ASP A 78 -14.37 24.35 -1.74
N LEU A 79 -14.45 25.25 -2.71
CA LEU A 79 -14.44 26.69 -2.55
C LEU A 79 -15.87 27.20 -2.75
N ILE A 80 -16.41 27.94 -1.79
CA ILE A 80 -17.71 28.60 -1.90
C ILE A 80 -17.45 30.08 -2.15
N THR A 81 -18.05 30.61 -3.20
CA THR A 81 -17.85 31.99 -3.64
C THR A 81 -19.15 32.79 -3.63
N ASP A 82 -19.04 34.10 -3.49
CA ASP A 82 -20.23 34.98 -3.51
C ASP A 82 -20.76 35.21 -4.94
N LYS A 83 -19.94 34.95 -5.95
CA LYS A 83 -20.26 35.15 -7.37
C LYS A 83 -19.57 34.10 -8.23
N ALA A 84 -20.14 33.84 -9.41
CA ALA A 84 -19.51 32.97 -10.39
C ALA A 84 -18.11 33.47 -10.76
N ILE A 85 -17.14 32.55 -10.76
CA ILE A 85 -15.75 32.81 -11.13
C ILE A 85 -15.38 32.01 -12.38
N ASP A 86 -14.57 32.62 -13.23
CA ASP A 86 -13.93 32.00 -14.40
C ASP A 86 -12.41 32.15 -14.27
N ILE A 87 -11.82 31.32 -13.39
CA ILE A 87 -10.41 31.40 -13.04
C ILE A 87 -9.83 29.99 -13.03
N GLU A 88 -8.74 29.78 -13.76
CA GLU A 88 -8.08 28.47 -13.83
C GLU A 88 -7.27 28.14 -12.56
N LYS A 89 -6.66 29.18 -11.94
CA LYS A 89 -5.77 29.04 -10.77
C LYS A 89 -5.88 30.21 -9.80
N ILE A 90 -5.81 29.92 -8.51
CA ILE A 90 -5.65 30.92 -7.44
C ILE A 90 -4.24 30.76 -6.87
N TYR A 91 -3.38 31.74 -7.11
CA TYR A 91 -1.97 31.70 -6.74
C TYR A 91 -1.71 32.10 -5.29
N ASN A 92 -0.46 32.00 -4.83
CA ASN A 92 0.00 32.58 -3.56
C ASN A 92 -0.72 32.13 -2.27
N ILE A 93 -1.46 31.02 -2.31
CA ILE A 93 -2.08 30.43 -1.13
C ILE A 93 -1.05 29.82 -0.19
N LYS A 94 -1.25 29.98 1.12
CA LYS A 94 -0.36 29.40 2.14
C LYS A 94 -0.86 28.04 2.59
N TYR A 95 0.06 27.09 2.77
CA TYR A 95 -0.24 25.79 3.33
C TYR A 95 0.90 25.25 4.19
N THR A 96 0.55 24.32 5.07
CA THR A 96 1.50 23.54 5.89
C THR A 96 1.37 22.06 5.60
N LEU A 97 2.40 21.29 5.96
CA LEU A 97 2.40 19.85 5.86
C LEU A 97 2.39 19.25 7.27
N LYS A 98 1.50 18.31 7.56
CA LYS A 98 1.49 17.60 8.84
C LYS A 98 1.64 16.10 8.60
N ILE A 99 2.44 15.45 9.44
CA ILE A 99 2.66 14.00 9.34
C ILE A 99 1.33 13.28 9.49
N LYS A 100 1.06 12.31 8.60
CA LYS A 100 -0.16 11.49 8.69
C LYS A 100 -0.13 10.64 9.96
N SER A 101 -1.28 10.45 10.60
CA SER A 101 -1.45 9.65 11.82
C SER A 101 -0.83 8.25 11.71
N ILE A 102 -0.93 7.63 10.52
CA ILE A 102 -0.38 6.29 10.24
C ILE A 102 1.14 6.21 10.45
N ILE A 103 1.88 7.30 10.21
CA ILE A 103 3.34 7.32 10.39
C ILE A 103 3.71 7.29 11.88
N TYR A 104 2.94 7.96 12.74
CA TYR A 104 3.13 7.88 14.20
C TYR A 104 2.87 6.46 14.70
N PHE A 105 1.84 5.80 14.18
CA PHE A 105 1.54 4.41 14.49
C PHE A 105 2.69 3.46 14.09
N TYR A 106 3.22 3.58 12.88
CA TYR A 106 4.37 2.78 12.45
C TYR A 106 5.63 3.06 13.28
N ALA A 107 5.91 4.32 13.60
CA ALA A 107 7.03 4.68 14.46
C ALA A 107 6.89 4.03 15.85
N PHE A 108 5.69 4.04 16.43
CA PHE A 108 5.42 3.39 17.71
C PHE A 108 5.65 1.87 17.66
N ILE A 109 5.18 1.20 16.60
CA ILE A 109 5.43 -0.24 16.41
C ILE A 109 6.93 -0.52 16.30
N ILE A 110 7.66 0.24 15.49
CA ILE A 110 9.12 0.09 15.32
C ILE A 110 9.83 0.29 16.66
N TYR A 111 9.41 1.27 17.46
CA TYR A 111 9.97 1.47 18.80
C TYR A 111 9.77 0.24 19.69
N ILE A 112 8.55 -0.30 19.76
CA ILE A 112 8.28 -1.53 20.52
C ILE A 112 9.14 -2.69 20.02
N LEU A 113 9.25 -2.88 18.70
CA LEU A 113 10.10 -3.92 18.11
C LEU A 113 11.57 -3.76 18.46
N ILE A 114 12.10 -2.53 18.48
CA ILE A 114 13.48 -2.25 18.90
C ILE A 114 13.66 -2.56 20.39
N VAL A 115 12.74 -2.15 21.25
CA VAL A 115 12.80 -2.44 22.70
C VAL A 115 12.78 -3.94 22.95
N ILE A 116 11.86 -4.67 22.30
CA ILE A 116 11.81 -6.12 22.32
C ILE A 116 13.13 -6.70 21.83
N PHE A 117 13.61 -6.27 20.66
CA PHE A 117 14.85 -6.77 20.07
C PHE A 117 16.05 -6.55 20.99
N LEU A 118 16.20 -5.38 21.62
CA LEU A 118 17.28 -5.07 22.55
C LEU A 118 17.18 -5.90 23.84
N TYR A 119 15.97 -6.11 24.37
CA TYR A 119 15.72 -7.00 25.50
C TYR A 119 16.14 -8.44 25.17
N PHE A 120 15.71 -8.96 24.01
CA PHE A 120 16.13 -10.26 23.51
C PHE A 120 17.63 -10.34 23.26
N PHE A 121 18.27 -9.29 22.71
CA PHE A 121 19.70 -9.29 22.41
C PHE A 121 20.58 -9.35 23.67
N LYS A 122 20.15 -8.68 24.75
CA LYS A 122 20.81 -8.75 26.05
C LYS A 122 20.83 -10.17 26.62
N GLU A 123 19.72 -10.89 26.49
CA GLU A 123 19.62 -12.31 26.89
C GLU A 123 20.37 -13.24 25.92
N ILE A 124 20.37 -12.93 24.62
CA ILE A 124 21.04 -13.70 23.56
C ILE A 124 22.56 -13.70 23.69
N LYS A 125 23.19 -12.57 24.08
CA LYS A 125 24.65 -12.45 24.17
C LYS A 125 25.26 -13.44 25.19
N ASN A 126 24.47 -13.90 26.15
CA ASN A 126 24.86 -14.91 27.14
C ASN A 126 24.48 -16.35 26.74
N VAL A 127 23.72 -16.55 25.65
CA VAL A 127 23.07 -17.84 25.29
C VAL A 127 23.49 -18.37 23.91
N ILE A 128 23.80 -17.52 22.93
CA ILE A 128 24.08 -18.00 21.56
C ILE A 128 25.57 -18.34 21.41
N ASN A 129 25.90 -19.56 21.80
CA ASN A 129 27.01 -20.31 21.23
C ASN A 129 26.42 -21.18 20.10
N ILE A 130 26.89 -21.09 18.85
CA ILE A 130 26.39 -21.94 17.74
C ILE A 130 26.37 -23.45 18.09
N PRO A 131 27.38 -24.01 18.80
CA PRO A 131 27.33 -25.38 19.32
C PRO A 131 26.17 -25.63 20.30
N MET A 132 25.79 -24.64 21.11
CA MET A 132 24.68 -24.73 22.06
C MET A 132 23.31 -24.72 21.37
N LEU A 133 23.15 -24.01 20.24
CA LEU A 133 21.94 -24.06 19.41
C LEU A 133 21.76 -25.44 18.75
N ILE A 134 22.86 -26.01 18.23
CA ILE A 134 22.87 -27.37 17.68
C ILE A 134 22.56 -28.39 18.79
N ASN A 135 23.19 -28.25 19.96
CA ASN A 135 22.95 -29.11 21.11
C ASN A 135 21.51 -28.98 21.63
N PHE A 136 20.93 -27.77 21.61
CA PHE A 136 19.54 -27.52 21.96
C PHE A 136 18.56 -28.23 21.01
N LEU A 137 18.82 -28.20 19.69
CA LEU A 137 18.03 -28.94 18.70
C LEU A 137 18.09 -30.45 18.93
N ILE A 138 19.26 -30.97 19.33
CA ILE A 138 19.48 -32.38 19.66
C ILE A 138 18.75 -32.78 20.96
N ILE A 139 18.85 -31.98 22.02
CA ILE A 139 18.22 -32.22 23.33
C ILE A 139 16.70 -32.13 23.24
N ASN A 140 16.17 -31.16 22.49
CA ASN A 140 14.73 -30.90 22.37
C ASN A 140 14.10 -31.49 21.09
N LYS A 141 14.68 -32.58 20.57
CA LYS A 141 14.28 -33.25 19.33
C LYS A 141 12.77 -33.50 19.20
N LYS A 142 12.09 -33.85 20.31
CA LYS A 142 10.64 -34.12 20.32
C LYS A 142 9.78 -32.89 20.00
N THR A 143 10.26 -31.68 20.34
CA THR A 143 9.54 -30.41 20.09
C THR A 143 10.08 -29.64 18.89
N SER A 144 11.36 -29.79 18.54
CA SER A 144 11.97 -29.12 17.39
C SER A 144 11.58 -29.73 16.05
N VAL A 145 11.44 -31.06 15.96
CA VAL A 145 11.07 -31.76 14.72
C VAL A 145 9.70 -31.35 14.17
N PRO A 146 8.61 -31.29 14.98
CA PRO A 146 7.31 -30.82 14.49
C PRO A 146 7.34 -29.38 13.96
N ILE A 147 8.02 -28.47 14.66
CA ILE A 147 8.09 -27.05 14.27
C ILE A 147 8.86 -26.87 12.95
N LEU A 148 9.99 -27.57 12.80
CA LEU A 148 10.74 -27.59 11.54
C LEU A 148 9.93 -28.21 10.40
N SER A 149 9.14 -29.25 10.68
CA SER A 149 8.27 -29.87 9.67
C SER A 149 7.16 -28.92 9.19
N ILE A 150 6.56 -28.14 10.09
CA ILE A 150 5.55 -27.13 9.76
C ILE A 150 6.17 -26.01 8.91
N LEU A 151 7.35 -25.52 9.30
CA LEU A 151 8.09 -24.51 8.53
C LEU A 151 8.41 -25.01 7.12
N PHE A 152 8.82 -26.28 6.99
CA PHE A 152 9.11 -26.90 5.70
C PHE A 152 7.86 -27.00 4.82
N ILE A 153 6.72 -27.43 5.39
CA ILE A 153 5.42 -27.44 4.68
C ILE A 153 5.03 -26.03 4.23
N PHE A 154 5.22 -25.02 5.08
CA PHE A 154 4.92 -23.63 4.73
C PHE A 154 5.77 -23.13 3.55
N ILE A 155 7.06 -23.47 3.53
CA ILE A 155 7.96 -23.15 2.40
C ILE A 155 7.49 -23.82 1.12
N ILE A 156 7.09 -25.10 1.18
CA ILE A 156 6.54 -25.82 0.02
C ILE A 156 5.27 -25.15 -0.50
N LEU A 157 4.36 -24.73 0.38
CA LEU A 157 3.14 -24.01 0.01
C LEU A 157 3.46 -22.65 -0.62
N LEU A 158 4.43 -21.91 -0.09
CA LEU A 158 4.84 -20.64 -0.68
C LEU A 158 5.43 -20.83 -2.08
N LEU A 159 6.30 -21.84 -2.25
CA LEU A 159 6.86 -22.22 -3.54
C LEU A 159 5.78 -22.65 -4.54
N SER A 160 4.78 -23.41 -4.10
CA SER A 160 3.69 -23.83 -5.00
C SER A 160 2.89 -22.63 -5.50
N ILE A 161 2.58 -21.65 -4.64
CA ILE A 161 1.91 -20.41 -5.03
C ILE A 161 2.77 -19.60 -6.02
N ILE A 162 4.10 -19.52 -5.82
CA ILE A 162 5.00 -18.83 -6.76
C ILE A 162 4.96 -19.50 -8.14
N VAL A 163 5.08 -20.83 -8.16
CA VAL A 163 5.06 -21.64 -9.39
C VAL A 163 3.71 -21.48 -10.09
N LEU A 164 2.60 -21.60 -9.35
CA LEU A 164 1.25 -21.43 -9.90
C LEU A 164 1.06 -20.04 -10.52
N GLY A 165 1.56 -18.98 -9.88
CA GLY A 165 1.46 -17.62 -10.42
C GLY A 165 2.08 -17.49 -11.81
N ASN A 166 3.29 -18.05 -11.99
CA ASN A 166 4.11 -17.84 -13.18
C ASN A 166 3.66 -18.65 -14.42
N ILE A 167 2.62 -19.48 -14.31
CA ILE A 167 2.06 -20.20 -15.46
C ILE A 167 1.31 -19.22 -16.37
N PRO A 168 1.60 -19.16 -17.69
CA PRO A 168 0.88 -18.31 -18.61
C PRO A 168 -0.55 -18.81 -18.80
N ARG A 169 -1.51 -17.88 -18.78
CA ARG A 169 -2.95 -18.15 -18.86
C ARG A 169 -3.58 -17.37 -20.01
N THR A 170 -4.78 -17.79 -20.40
CA THR A 170 -5.63 -17.10 -21.37
C THR A 170 -6.76 -16.37 -20.67
N GLY A 171 -7.08 -15.19 -21.16
CA GLY A 171 -8.20 -14.37 -20.72
C GLY A 171 -8.77 -13.57 -21.87
N TYR A 172 -9.45 -12.48 -21.54
CA TYR A 172 -9.98 -11.54 -22.51
C TYR A 172 -9.95 -10.12 -21.93
N LEU A 173 -9.97 -9.13 -22.81
CA LEU A 173 -10.19 -7.73 -22.43
C LEU A 173 -11.69 -7.45 -22.54
N ASP A 174 -12.27 -6.86 -21.48
CA ASP A 174 -13.66 -6.43 -21.41
C ASP A 174 -13.80 -4.99 -20.90
N ASN A 175 -15.05 -4.53 -20.78
CA ASN A 175 -15.38 -3.16 -20.39
C ASN A 175 -14.65 -2.11 -21.25
N ILE A 176 -14.55 -2.39 -22.54
CA ILE A 176 -13.86 -1.56 -23.51
C ILE A 176 -14.69 -0.28 -23.69
N SER A 177 -14.15 0.85 -23.25
CA SER A 177 -14.84 2.14 -23.29
C SER A 177 -13.95 3.21 -23.91
N LEU A 178 -14.49 3.92 -24.91
CA LEU A 178 -13.78 4.97 -25.62
C LEU A 178 -13.48 6.13 -24.66
N ILE A 179 -12.22 6.58 -24.65
CA ILE A 179 -11.78 7.77 -23.90
C ILE A 179 -11.69 8.96 -24.86
N ALA A 180 -10.86 8.85 -25.90
CA ALA A 180 -10.64 9.83 -26.97
C ALA A 180 -9.81 9.19 -28.08
N ASP A 181 -9.95 9.61 -29.34
CA ASP A 181 -9.04 9.31 -30.46
C ASP A 181 -8.53 7.85 -30.51
N ASN A 182 -9.43 6.88 -30.74
CA ASN A 182 -9.13 5.44 -30.76
C ASN A 182 -8.35 4.91 -29.53
N THR A 183 -8.45 5.61 -28.41
CA THR A 183 -7.93 5.17 -27.11
C THR A 183 -9.08 4.67 -26.27
N TYR A 184 -8.98 3.43 -25.79
CA TYR A 184 -10.03 2.79 -25.01
C TYR A 184 -9.49 2.35 -23.66
N ARG A 185 -10.28 2.53 -22.61
CA ARG A 185 -10.05 1.87 -21.31
C ARG A 185 -10.50 0.43 -21.43
N PHE A 186 -9.78 -0.49 -20.80
CA PHE A 186 -10.17 -1.89 -20.70
C PHE A 186 -9.91 -2.46 -19.31
N ARG A 187 -10.50 -3.63 -19.06
CA ARG A 187 -10.19 -4.50 -17.93
C ARG A 187 -9.82 -5.90 -18.44
N ILE A 188 -8.78 -6.49 -17.84
CA ILE A 188 -8.41 -7.88 -18.03
C ILE A 188 -9.36 -8.76 -17.21
N ASN A 189 -9.98 -9.72 -17.87
CA ASN A 189 -10.83 -10.72 -17.24
C ASN A 189 -10.36 -12.13 -17.61
N TYR A 190 -10.81 -13.12 -16.84
CA TYR A 190 -10.22 -14.45 -16.79
C TYR A 190 -11.24 -15.50 -17.21
N TYR A 191 -10.83 -16.46 -18.05
CA TYR A 191 -11.65 -17.64 -18.30
C TYR A 191 -11.69 -18.57 -17.09
N ASP A 192 -10.55 -18.73 -16.42
CA ASP A 192 -10.43 -19.54 -15.21
C ASP A 192 -10.93 -18.77 -13.97
N LYS A 193 -11.80 -19.42 -13.19
CA LYS A 193 -12.38 -18.87 -11.95
C LYS A 193 -11.42 -18.96 -10.75
N VAL A 194 -10.44 -19.87 -10.77
CA VAL A 194 -9.61 -20.22 -9.61
C VAL A 194 -8.76 -19.04 -9.12
N PHE A 195 -8.42 -18.09 -9.99
CA PHE A 195 -7.57 -16.94 -9.66
C PHE A 195 -8.25 -15.58 -9.84
N ARG A 196 -9.58 -15.58 -10.03
CA ARG A 196 -10.34 -14.34 -10.24
C ARG A 196 -10.38 -13.52 -8.95
N ASN A 197 -10.06 -12.22 -9.06
CA ASN A 197 -10.07 -11.27 -7.94
C ASN A 197 -9.24 -11.71 -6.74
N SER A 198 -8.12 -12.41 -6.97
CA SER A 198 -7.29 -12.91 -5.89
C SER A 198 -6.57 -11.78 -5.16
N ASP A 199 -6.67 -11.77 -3.83
CA ASP A 199 -5.85 -10.89 -2.99
C ASP A 199 -4.37 -11.30 -2.96
N ILE A 200 -4.05 -12.48 -3.48
CA ILE A 200 -2.70 -13.06 -3.46
C ILE A 200 -1.88 -12.59 -4.67
N TYR A 201 -2.53 -12.41 -5.83
CA TYR A 201 -1.83 -12.16 -7.09
C TYR A 201 -2.18 -10.81 -7.71
N ASP A 202 -1.15 -10.19 -8.24
CA ASP A 202 -1.22 -9.14 -9.26
C ASP A 202 -1.29 -9.76 -10.66
N VAL A 203 -1.90 -9.05 -11.60
CA VAL A 203 -2.15 -9.51 -12.96
C VAL A 203 -1.26 -8.75 -13.93
N TYR A 204 -0.64 -9.47 -14.86
CA TYR A 204 0.25 -8.91 -15.85
C TYR A 204 -0.09 -9.42 -17.23
N LEU A 205 -0.55 -8.51 -18.09
CA LEU A 205 -0.77 -8.78 -19.50
C LEU A 205 0.57 -9.01 -20.21
N ASP A 206 0.60 -9.98 -21.11
CA ASP A 206 1.67 -10.10 -22.09
C ASP A 206 1.41 -9.09 -23.22
N ILE A 207 1.89 -7.87 -23.02
CA ILE A 207 1.64 -6.73 -23.92
C ILE A 207 2.16 -7.01 -25.33
N GLN A 208 3.41 -7.47 -25.44
CA GLN A 208 4.04 -7.72 -26.75
C GLN A 208 3.29 -8.78 -27.54
N LYS A 209 2.94 -9.89 -26.88
CA LYS A 209 2.17 -10.94 -27.53
C LYS A 209 0.77 -10.46 -27.91
N THR A 210 0.10 -9.72 -27.03
CA THR A 210 -1.24 -9.19 -27.32
C THR A 210 -1.25 -8.25 -28.52
N ILE A 211 -0.24 -7.39 -28.66
CA ILE A 211 -0.05 -6.52 -29.82
C ILE A 211 0.23 -7.35 -31.09
N ASN A 212 1.14 -8.32 -31.02
CA ASN A 212 1.48 -9.15 -32.18
C ASN A 212 0.31 -10.01 -32.66
N ASP A 213 -0.51 -10.51 -31.73
CA ASP A 213 -1.68 -11.35 -32.03
C ASP A 213 -2.88 -10.52 -32.55
N ASN A 214 -2.84 -9.17 -32.44
CA ASN A 214 -3.93 -8.28 -32.84
C ASN A 214 -3.42 -7.12 -33.72
N ASN A 215 -3.62 -7.24 -35.02
CA ASN A 215 -3.12 -6.30 -36.05
C ASN A 215 -3.66 -4.85 -35.96
N PHE A 216 -4.66 -4.58 -35.12
CA PHE A 216 -5.27 -3.25 -34.96
C PHE A 216 -4.82 -2.55 -33.67
N ILE A 217 -4.14 -3.25 -32.76
CA ILE A 217 -3.64 -2.70 -31.50
C ILE A 217 -2.23 -2.16 -31.72
N LYS A 218 -2.04 -0.87 -31.45
CA LYS A 218 -0.77 -0.18 -31.61
C LYS A 218 0.04 -0.14 -30.32
N ASP A 219 -0.61 0.13 -29.20
CA ASP A 219 0.03 0.26 -27.89
C ASP A 219 -0.93 -0.16 -26.77
N ILE A 220 -0.36 -0.62 -25.67
CA ILE A 220 -1.10 -0.98 -24.45
C ILE A 220 -0.36 -0.41 -23.24
N ARG A 221 -1.07 0.35 -22.42
CA ARG A 221 -0.57 0.94 -21.18
C ARG A 221 -1.37 0.43 -20.00
N ILE A 222 -0.71 -0.16 -19.02
CA ILE A 222 -1.36 -0.63 -17.79
C ILE A 222 -1.33 0.50 -16.76
N ASP A 223 -2.47 0.82 -16.14
CA ASP A 223 -2.63 1.98 -15.24
C ASP A 223 -1.65 1.95 -14.07
N LYS A 224 -1.48 0.76 -13.49
CA LYS A 224 -0.57 0.50 -12.38
C LYS A 224 0.02 -0.89 -12.55
N LYS A 225 1.30 -1.06 -12.24
CA LYS A 225 1.96 -2.36 -12.27
C LYS A 225 1.16 -3.39 -11.44
N GLY A 226 0.79 -4.51 -12.08
CA GLY A 226 -0.03 -5.56 -11.46
C GLY A 226 -1.54 -5.34 -11.50
N SER A 227 -2.00 -4.22 -12.05
CA SER A 227 -3.41 -3.90 -12.23
C SER A 227 -4.02 -4.71 -13.38
N PRO A 228 -5.29 -5.16 -13.25
CA PRO A 228 -6.05 -5.67 -14.37
C PRO A 228 -6.59 -4.55 -15.28
N PHE A 229 -6.35 -3.27 -14.97
CA PHE A 229 -6.87 -2.13 -15.73
C PHE A 229 -5.79 -1.44 -16.55
N GLY A 230 -6.18 -0.96 -17.73
CA GLY A 230 -5.29 -0.20 -18.61
C GLY A 230 -6.03 0.48 -19.75
N THR A 231 -5.23 1.06 -20.64
CA THR A 231 -5.66 1.71 -21.88
C THR A 231 -5.01 1.06 -23.09
N LEU A 232 -5.79 0.81 -24.11
CA LEU A 232 -5.33 0.34 -25.42
C LEU A 232 -5.44 1.49 -26.42
N ILE A 233 -4.49 1.58 -27.34
CA ILE A 233 -4.48 2.53 -28.45
C ILE A 233 -4.56 1.72 -29.74
N THR A 234 -5.53 2.01 -30.59
CA THR A 234 -5.76 1.27 -31.84
C THR A 234 -5.68 2.16 -33.06
N ASP A 235 -5.40 1.53 -34.21
CA ASP A 235 -5.41 2.21 -35.50
C ASP A 235 -6.84 2.39 -36.05
N LYS A 236 -7.80 1.62 -35.53
CA LYS A 236 -9.20 1.60 -35.96
C LYS A 236 -10.14 1.60 -34.76
N ALA A 237 -11.38 2.03 -34.98
CA ALA A 237 -12.42 1.94 -33.97
C ALA A 237 -12.69 0.47 -33.59
N ILE A 238 -12.90 0.20 -32.30
CA ILE A 238 -13.27 -1.12 -31.83
C ILE A 238 -14.79 -1.25 -31.86
N GLU A 239 -15.28 -2.19 -32.65
CA GLU A 239 -16.71 -2.53 -32.74
C GLU A 239 -17.08 -3.75 -31.88
N THR A 240 -16.10 -4.40 -31.25
CA THR A 240 -16.31 -5.60 -30.44
C THR A 240 -16.39 -5.28 -28.94
N GLU A 241 -17.30 -5.93 -28.23
CA GLU A 241 -17.44 -5.78 -26.77
C GLU A 241 -16.25 -6.36 -25.99
N LYS A 242 -15.49 -7.27 -26.63
CA LYS A 242 -14.35 -7.97 -26.03
C LYS A 242 -13.25 -8.27 -27.04
N ILE A 243 -12.04 -8.45 -26.51
CA ILE A 243 -10.86 -8.97 -27.23
C ILE A 243 -10.44 -10.27 -26.54
N ASP A 244 -10.70 -11.41 -27.18
CA ASP A 244 -10.46 -12.74 -26.62
C ASP A 244 -9.00 -13.20 -26.76
N ASN A 245 -8.67 -14.30 -26.08
CA ASN A 245 -7.42 -15.06 -26.21
C ASN A 245 -6.12 -14.30 -25.84
N ILE A 246 -6.22 -13.22 -25.07
CA ILE A 246 -5.05 -12.51 -24.55
C ILE A 246 -4.31 -13.38 -23.53
N LYS A 247 -2.98 -13.30 -23.54
CA LYS A 247 -2.12 -14.03 -22.60
C LYS A 247 -1.77 -13.14 -21.41
N TYR A 248 -1.86 -13.70 -20.22
CA TYR A 248 -1.44 -13.03 -18.99
C TYR A 248 -0.75 -14.00 -18.04
N TYR A 249 0.04 -13.48 -17.12
CA TYR A 249 0.61 -14.21 -16.01
C TYR A 249 0.27 -13.52 -14.69
N LEU A 250 0.39 -14.27 -13.61
CA LEU A 250 0.13 -13.77 -12.26
C LEU A 250 1.45 -13.66 -11.50
N LYS A 251 1.59 -12.64 -10.66
CA LYS A 251 2.72 -12.51 -9.73
C LYS A 251 2.20 -12.28 -8.34
N ILE A 252 2.82 -12.91 -7.34
CA ILE A 252 2.43 -12.72 -5.95
C ILE A 252 2.61 -11.24 -5.56
N LYS A 253 1.62 -10.68 -4.88
CA LYS A 253 1.70 -9.31 -4.37
C LYS A 253 2.77 -9.19 -3.30
N ASN A 254 3.50 -8.08 -3.27
CA ASN A 254 4.53 -7.81 -2.27
C ASN A 254 4.02 -7.96 -0.82
N ILE A 255 2.75 -7.66 -0.58
CA ILE A 255 2.13 -7.80 0.74
C ILE A 255 2.10 -9.25 1.24
N VAL A 256 1.96 -10.23 0.34
CA VAL A 256 1.96 -11.66 0.70
C VAL A 256 3.34 -12.09 1.17
N TYR A 257 4.41 -11.64 0.49
CA TYR A 257 5.79 -11.89 0.95
C TYR A 257 6.05 -11.28 2.33
N LEU A 258 5.53 -10.08 2.57
CA LEU A 258 5.62 -9.44 3.89
C LEU A 258 4.91 -10.28 4.96
N TYR A 259 3.68 -10.74 4.71
CA TYR A 259 2.97 -11.62 5.64
C TYR A 259 3.69 -12.95 5.87
N ALA A 260 4.23 -13.57 4.83
CA ALA A 260 5.00 -14.79 4.94
C ALA A 260 6.26 -14.60 5.80
N LEU A 261 6.96 -13.46 5.64
CA LEU A 261 8.12 -13.11 6.47
C LEU A 261 7.72 -12.92 7.94
N ILE A 262 6.60 -12.24 8.20
CA ILE A 262 6.09 -12.04 9.57
C ILE A 262 5.77 -13.39 10.23
N ILE A 263 5.08 -14.29 9.53
CA ILE A 263 4.76 -15.64 10.02
C ILE A 263 6.03 -16.44 10.30
N TYR A 264 7.02 -16.35 9.42
CA TYR A 264 8.32 -17.03 9.59
C TYR A 264 9.07 -16.53 10.83
N LEU A 265 9.22 -15.20 10.98
CA LEU A 265 9.87 -14.60 12.15
C LEU A 265 9.13 -14.92 13.45
N PHE A 266 7.79 -14.93 13.40
CA PHE A 266 6.96 -15.32 14.53
C PHE A 266 7.14 -16.79 14.91
N SER A 267 7.29 -17.68 13.93
CA SER A 267 7.55 -19.10 14.19
C SER A 267 8.89 -19.33 14.88
N ILE A 268 9.93 -18.58 14.49
CA ILE A 268 11.24 -18.58 15.18
C ILE A 268 11.10 -18.04 16.61
N PHE A 269 10.35 -16.95 16.78
CA PHE A 269 10.09 -16.36 18.09
C PHE A 269 9.35 -17.33 19.02
N LEU A 270 8.30 -17.99 18.53
CA LEU A 270 7.57 -19.03 19.28
C LEU A 270 8.48 -20.19 19.67
N PHE A 271 9.32 -20.65 18.73
CA PHE A 271 10.31 -21.68 19.01
C PHE A 271 11.25 -21.26 20.14
N TYR A 272 11.79 -20.05 20.09
CA TYR A 272 12.66 -19.50 21.14
C TYR A 272 11.92 -19.35 22.49
N CYS A 273 10.67 -18.89 22.48
CA CYS A 273 9.87 -18.80 23.71
C CYS A 273 9.60 -20.18 24.32
N ILE A 274 9.19 -21.18 23.53
CA ILE A 274 8.99 -22.56 23.99
C ILE A 274 10.30 -23.14 24.56
N SER A 275 11.42 -22.80 23.95
CA SER A 275 12.76 -23.22 24.37
C SER A 275 13.12 -22.73 25.76
N ILE A 276 12.76 -21.48 26.09
CA ILE A 276 13.02 -20.86 27.39
C ILE A 276 11.98 -21.24 28.44
N VAL A 277 10.71 -21.42 28.05
CA VAL A 277 9.60 -21.74 28.96
C VAL A 277 9.79 -23.08 29.66
N LYS A 278 10.55 -24.01 29.08
CA LYS A 278 10.96 -25.25 29.75
C LYS A 278 11.73 -25.00 31.06
N GLU A 279 12.32 -23.82 31.25
CA GLU A 279 13.05 -23.43 32.46
C GLU A 279 12.30 -22.42 33.35
N ASN A 280 11.32 -21.63 32.85
CA ASN A 280 10.68 -20.58 33.66
C ASN A 280 9.23 -20.21 33.26
N LYS A 281 8.25 -20.40 34.16
CA LYS A 281 6.79 -20.18 33.92
C LYS A 281 6.39 -18.72 33.62
N LEU A 282 7.14 -17.74 34.11
CA LEU A 282 6.84 -16.30 33.94
C LEU A 282 7.02 -15.84 32.48
N ILE A 283 7.86 -16.54 31.73
CA ILE A 283 8.19 -16.24 30.32
C ILE A 283 7.06 -16.71 29.38
N LEU A 284 6.29 -17.72 29.78
CA LEU A 284 5.10 -18.20 29.06
C LEU A 284 4.01 -17.11 29.02
N VAL A 285 3.85 -16.38 30.12
CA VAL A 285 2.87 -15.28 30.23
C VAL A 285 3.28 -14.12 29.33
N SER A 286 4.56 -13.75 29.27
CA SER A 286 5.04 -12.71 28.35
C SER A 286 4.95 -13.12 26.86
N ALA A 287 5.23 -14.38 26.54
CA ALA A 287 5.12 -14.89 25.17
C ALA A 287 3.65 -14.92 24.70
N SER A 288 2.73 -15.38 25.56
CA SER A 288 1.29 -15.37 25.26
C SER A 288 0.72 -13.95 25.13
N LEU A 289 1.20 -12.99 25.93
CA LEU A 289 0.83 -11.58 25.79
C LEU A 289 1.24 -11.00 24.42
N LEU A 290 2.43 -11.34 23.93
CA LEU A 290 2.93 -10.90 22.62
C LEU A 290 2.13 -11.47 21.45
N ILE A 291 1.68 -12.72 21.55
CA ILE A 291 0.78 -13.36 20.57
C ILE A 291 -0.56 -12.63 20.52
N ILE A 292 -1.13 -12.29 21.69
CA ILE A 292 -2.40 -11.56 21.79
C ILE A 292 -2.27 -10.16 21.18
N ILE A 293 -1.17 -9.45 21.47
CA ILE A 293 -0.89 -8.12 20.90
C ILE A 293 -0.78 -8.20 19.37
N GLN A 294 -0.16 -9.24 18.83
CA GLN A 294 -0.01 -9.42 17.39
C GLN A 294 -1.32 -9.79 16.68
N ILE A 295 -2.18 -10.60 17.30
CA ILE A 295 -3.55 -10.85 16.81
C ILE A 295 -4.32 -9.52 16.75
N PHE A 296 -4.18 -8.68 17.78
CA PHE A 296 -4.80 -7.34 17.81
C PHE A 296 -4.26 -6.43 16.70
N ILE A 297 -2.95 -6.42 16.44
CA ILE A 297 -2.35 -5.65 15.34
C ILE A 297 -2.86 -6.14 13.98
N TYR A 298 -2.94 -7.46 13.78
CA TYR A 298 -3.47 -8.06 12.55
C TYR A 298 -4.93 -7.67 12.32
N PHE A 299 -5.78 -7.77 13.35
CA PHE A 299 -7.19 -7.34 13.27
C PHE A 299 -7.35 -5.84 13.03
N SER A 300 -6.49 -5.01 13.65
CA SER A 300 -6.51 -3.56 13.45
C SER A 300 -6.09 -3.16 12.04
N LEU A 301 -5.14 -3.88 11.44
CA LEU A 301 -4.74 -3.68 10.05
C LEU A 301 -5.81 -4.21 9.08
N TYR A 302 -6.44 -5.35 9.38
CA TYR A 302 -7.53 -5.92 8.58
C TYR A 302 -8.72 -4.96 8.46
N ASN A 303 -9.15 -4.35 9.57
CA ASN A 303 -10.24 -3.36 9.55
C ASN A 303 -9.85 -2.07 8.79
N TYR A 304 -8.58 -1.67 8.84
CA TYR A 304 -8.09 -0.50 8.10
C TYR A 304 -8.17 -0.70 6.57
N PHE A 305 -7.85 -1.90 6.07
CA PHE A 305 -7.94 -2.20 4.64
C PHE A 305 -9.37 -2.43 4.12
N ARG A 306 -10.35 -2.63 5.00
CA ARG A 306 -11.77 -2.69 4.64
C ARG A 306 -12.42 -1.31 4.51
N LEU A 307 -11.82 -0.27 5.10
CA LEU A 307 -12.34 1.10 5.15
C LEU A 307 -11.75 2.04 4.07
N ILE A 308 -10.82 1.54 3.25
CA ILE A 308 -10.27 2.21 2.06
C ILE A 308 -10.90 1.59 0.83
#